data_AF-A0A7J4ABA1-F1
#
_entry.id   AF-A0A7J4ABA1-F1
#
_cell.length_a   1.000
_cell.length_b   1.000
_cell.length_c   1.000
_cell.angle_alpha   90.00
_cell.angle_beta   90.00
_cell.angle_gamma   90.00
#
_symmetry.space_group_name_H-M   'P 1'
#
loop_
_entity.id
_entity.type
_entity.pdbx_description
1 polymer ?
#
loop_
_entity_poly.entity_id
_entity_poly.type
_entity_poly.pdbx_seq_one_letter_code
_entity_poly.pdbx_strand_id
1 'polypeptide(L)'
;MKFILLFLLISILNISQNNLLLNQENFYIKIIETYDKTDSIKVNLARVIDGDTVEVYFWDEKSKIRIVGYDAYELSESKGLEAKSYLESLCNNAEVFLDVDELEPKDKYNRTLGYLWCKKDGEIQYKSVTKSFLILRPDLVKRTLYIPPDEHPYTVWLTKHIILINSNVEVDIYVYNLTGNYKLNSTSFTLTGGYYIIESNLYVNLTELNLLSNKSQKINLEVKYYKETTKTFTETVTVTEQKWKTEFITKTEFITETEKYTLNYTITSLITSTSSTNNFLLYIFISFFIITLILLLF
;
A
#
# COMPACT_ATOMS: atom_id res chain seq x y z
N MET A 1 30.32 -12.89 35.48
CA MET A 1 30.13 -11.41 35.46
C MET A 1 30.87 -10.72 34.30
N LYS A 2 32.20 -10.88 34.12
CA LYS A 2 32.96 -10.23 33.02
C LYS A 2 32.53 -10.59 31.58
N PHE A 3 31.98 -11.79 31.36
CA PHE A 3 31.60 -12.26 30.01
C PHE A 3 30.30 -11.64 29.45
N ILE A 4 29.37 -11.23 30.30
CA ILE A 4 28.07 -10.66 29.88
C ILE A 4 28.26 -9.21 29.38
N LEU A 5 29.16 -8.46 30.02
CA LEU A 5 29.47 -7.07 29.64
C LEU A 5 30.15 -6.97 28.27
N LEU A 6 31.02 -7.94 27.93
CA LEU A 6 31.70 -7.98 26.64
C LEU A 6 30.74 -8.28 25.49
N PHE A 7 29.72 -9.12 25.73
CA PHE A 7 28.70 -9.44 24.74
C PHE A 7 27.79 -8.26 24.41
N LEU A 8 27.47 -7.43 25.41
CA LEU A 8 26.69 -6.19 25.22
C LEU A 8 27.46 -5.12 24.45
N LEU A 9 28.79 -5.01 24.63
CA LEU A 9 29.57 -4.00 23.94
C LEU A 9 29.72 -4.30 22.44
N ILE A 10 29.82 -5.59 22.08
CA ILE A 10 29.91 -6.06 20.70
C ILE A 10 28.58 -5.91 19.97
N SER A 11 27.44 -6.08 20.66
CA SER A 11 26.13 -5.83 20.04
C SER A 11 25.90 -4.35 19.74
N ILE A 12 26.34 -3.45 20.63
CA ILE A 12 26.21 -1.99 20.43
C ILE A 12 27.12 -1.48 19.29
N LEU A 13 28.35 -2.00 19.14
CA LEU A 13 29.22 -1.64 18.02
C LEU A 13 28.69 -2.11 16.66
N ASN A 14 28.08 -3.31 16.59
CA ASN A 14 27.49 -3.83 15.36
C ASN A 14 26.25 -3.05 14.92
N ILE A 15 25.47 -2.51 15.87
CA ILE A 15 24.32 -1.64 15.56
C ILE A 15 24.79 -0.27 15.03
N SER A 16 25.91 0.25 15.56
CA SER A 16 26.50 1.53 15.13
C SER A 16 27.05 1.51 13.70
N GLN A 17 27.77 0.45 13.33
CA GLN A 17 28.38 0.37 12.00
C GLN A 17 27.38 0.10 10.86
N ASN A 18 26.27 -0.58 11.13
CA ASN A 18 25.24 -0.82 10.12
C ASN A 18 24.45 0.44 9.72
N ASN A 19 24.48 1.51 10.53
CA ASN A 19 23.78 2.76 10.25
C ASN A 19 24.62 3.77 9.43
N LEU A 20 25.89 3.50 9.17
CA LEU A 20 26.81 4.40 8.46
C LEU A 20 26.84 4.21 6.93
N LEU A 21 25.97 3.35 6.39
CA LEU A 21 25.80 3.12 4.96
C LEU A 21 24.37 3.44 4.49
N LEU A 22 23.82 4.59 4.87
CA LEU A 22 22.62 5.11 4.20
C LEU A 22 23.02 5.69 2.84
N ASN A 23 22.87 4.86 1.81
CA ASN A 23 22.75 5.28 0.43
C ASN A 23 21.78 6.46 0.31
N GLN A 24 22.02 7.39 -0.60
CA GLN A 24 21.03 8.40 -1.00
C GLN A 24 19.69 7.69 -1.30
N GLU A 25 18.72 7.83 -0.40
CA GLU A 25 17.39 7.26 -0.64
C GLU A 25 16.73 8.08 -1.76
N ASN A 26 16.57 7.47 -2.93
CA ASN A 26 15.73 8.06 -3.97
C ASN A 26 14.28 7.94 -3.51
N PHE A 27 13.69 9.04 -3.05
CA PHE A 27 12.29 9.09 -2.69
C PHE A 27 11.40 8.96 -3.92
N TYR A 28 10.34 8.15 -3.82
CA TYR A 28 9.46 7.92 -4.94
C TYR A 28 7.99 7.86 -4.53
N ILE A 29 7.13 8.17 -5.49
CA ILE A 29 5.70 7.86 -5.47
C ILE A 29 5.34 7.16 -6.77
N LYS A 30 4.63 6.04 -6.68
CA LYS A 30 4.01 5.35 -7.82
C LYS A 30 2.51 5.47 -7.70
N ILE A 31 1.86 5.97 -8.74
CA ILE A 31 0.41 6.01 -8.87
C ILE A 31 0.03 4.98 -9.92
N ILE A 32 -0.70 3.95 -9.52
CA ILE A 32 -0.94 2.77 -10.34
C ILE A 32 -2.45 2.61 -10.51
N GLU A 33 -2.92 2.61 -11.77
CA GLU A 33 -4.32 2.33 -12.09
C GLU A 33 -4.67 0.87 -11.75
N THR A 34 -5.80 0.68 -11.09
CA THR A 34 -6.27 -0.61 -10.57
C THR A 34 -7.77 -0.77 -10.77
N TYR A 35 -8.29 -1.95 -10.43
CA TYR A 35 -9.73 -2.23 -10.25
C TYR A 35 -10.26 -1.66 -8.93
N ASP A 36 -11.59 -1.58 -8.78
CA ASP A 36 -12.22 -1.25 -7.50
C ASP A 36 -12.03 -2.40 -6.51
N LYS A 37 -11.16 -2.24 -5.53
CA LYS A 37 -10.91 -3.31 -4.55
C LYS A 37 -12.07 -3.57 -3.60
N THR A 38 -13.03 -2.65 -3.51
CA THR A 38 -14.17 -2.74 -2.60
C THR A 38 -15.34 -3.48 -3.22
N ASP A 39 -15.49 -3.39 -4.55
CA ASP A 39 -16.64 -3.96 -5.27
C ASP A 39 -16.25 -5.04 -6.30
N SER A 40 -15.05 -4.98 -6.88
CA SER A 40 -14.68 -5.94 -7.92
C SER A 40 -14.33 -7.32 -7.36
N ILE A 41 -14.83 -8.34 -8.05
CA ILE A 41 -14.60 -9.76 -7.81
C ILE A 41 -13.66 -10.35 -8.86
N LYS A 42 -12.75 -11.23 -8.44
CA LYS A 42 -11.89 -11.97 -9.38
C LYS A 42 -12.72 -13.01 -10.14
N VAL A 43 -12.57 -13.06 -11.46
CA VAL A 43 -13.28 -14.00 -12.35
C VAL A 43 -12.34 -14.68 -13.33
N ASN A 44 -12.71 -15.87 -13.81
CA ASN A 44 -11.95 -16.56 -14.85
C ASN A 44 -12.58 -16.30 -16.22
N LEU A 45 -11.83 -15.71 -17.15
CA LEU A 45 -12.30 -15.50 -18.51
C LEU A 45 -12.42 -16.84 -19.24
N ALA A 46 -13.62 -17.17 -19.72
CA ALA A 46 -13.86 -18.36 -20.53
C ALA A 46 -13.58 -18.08 -22.02
N ARG A 47 -14.11 -16.97 -22.54
CA ARG A 47 -13.83 -16.46 -23.88
C ARG A 47 -14.39 -15.05 -24.09
N VAL A 48 -13.87 -14.36 -25.09
CA VAL A 48 -14.47 -13.14 -25.64
C VAL A 48 -15.51 -13.52 -26.71
N ILE A 49 -16.73 -12.99 -26.60
CA ILE A 49 -17.79 -13.23 -27.59
C ILE A 49 -17.59 -12.26 -28.76
N ASP A 50 -17.62 -10.96 -28.48
CA ASP A 50 -17.47 -9.83 -29.41
C ASP A 50 -16.74 -8.65 -28.72
N GLY A 51 -16.83 -7.44 -29.26
CA GLY A 51 -16.09 -6.27 -28.75
C GLY A 51 -16.56 -5.72 -27.40
N ASP A 52 -17.70 -6.19 -26.88
CA ASP A 52 -18.29 -5.63 -25.65
C ASP A 52 -19.03 -6.66 -24.78
N THR A 53 -18.91 -7.94 -25.14
CA THR A 53 -19.49 -9.09 -24.43
C THR A 53 -18.45 -10.19 -24.23
N VAL A 54 -18.36 -10.71 -23.00
CA VAL A 54 -17.51 -11.86 -22.64
C VAL A 54 -18.30 -12.96 -21.94
N GLU A 55 -17.74 -14.17 -21.90
CA GLU A 55 -18.16 -15.23 -20.99
C GLU A 55 -17.08 -15.43 -19.92
N VAL A 56 -17.50 -15.48 -18.66
CA VAL A 56 -16.65 -15.75 -17.51
C VAL A 56 -17.19 -16.93 -16.70
N TYR A 57 -16.32 -17.56 -15.93
CA TYR A 57 -16.71 -18.46 -14.85
C TYR A 57 -16.75 -17.67 -13.54
N PHE A 58 -17.90 -17.73 -12.88
CA PHE A 58 -18.16 -17.19 -11.56
C PHE A 58 -18.70 -18.32 -10.70
N TRP A 59 -17.96 -18.72 -9.65
CA TRP A 59 -18.38 -19.78 -8.72
C TRP A 59 -18.72 -21.10 -9.46
N ASP A 60 -17.89 -21.44 -10.45
CA ASP A 60 -18.05 -22.58 -11.38
C ASP A 60 -19.26 -22.51 -12.34
N GLU A 61 -20.06 -21.44 -12.29
CA GLU A 61 -21.12 -21.16 -13.24
C GLU A 61 -20.64 -20.26 -14.38
N LYS A 62 -21.08 -20.58 -15.59
CA LYS A 62 -20.75 -19.80 -16.78
C LYS A 62 -21.74 -18.65 -16.96
N SER A 63 -21.25 -17.42 -16.91
CA SER A 63 -22.07 -16.20 -17.05
C SER A 63 -21.61 -15.33 -18.22
N LYS A 64 -22.57 -14.71 -18.91
CA LYS A 64 -22.31 -13.70 -19.95
C LYS A 64 -22.29 -12.33 -19.32
N ILE A 65 -21.23 -11.57 -19.59
CA ILE A 65 -21.05 -10.20 -19.12
C ILE A 65 -21.16 -9.26 -20.32
N ARG A 66 -22.01 -8.24 -20.22
CA ARG A 66 -22.09 -7.11 -21.14
C ARG A 66 -21.36 -5.93 -20.48
N ILE A 67 -20.28 -5.49 -21.11
CA ILE A 67 -19.43 -4.42 -20.60
C ILE A 67 -20.12 -3.08 -20.82
N VAL A 68 -20.38 -2.33 -19.75
CA VAL A 68 -21.14 -1.07 -19.80
C VAL A 68 -20.25 0.11 -20.19
N GLY A 69 -20.86 1.16 -20.75
CA GLY A 69 -20.22 2.42 -21.14
C GLY A 69 -20.03 2.60 -22.65
N TYR A 70 -20.04 1.52 -23.43
CA TYR A 70 -19.95 1.59 -24.89
C TYR A 70 -20.66 0.41 -25.57
N ASP A 71 -21.14 0.63 -26.80
CA ASP A 71 -21.52 -0.41 -27.75
C ASP A 71 -20.40 -0.55 -28.79
N ALA A 72 -19.83 -1.75 -28.92
CA ALA A 72 -18.89 -2.06 -29.99
C ALA A 72 -19.61 -2.33 -31.33
N TYR A 73 -18.84 -2.42 -32.40
CA TYR A 73 -19.35 -3.02 -33.64
C TYR A 73 -19.63 -4.52 -33.44
N GLU A 74 -20.75 -4.98 -33.97
CA GLU A 74 -21.14 -6.39 -33.96
C GLU A 74 -20.22 -7.22 -34.87
N LEU A 75 -20.07 -8.53 -34.61
CA LEU A 75 -19.17 -9.41 -35.39
C LEU A 75 -19.43 -9.40 -36.91
N SER A 76 -20.67 -9.15 -37.33
CA SER A 76 -21.07 -9.06 -38.74
C SER A 76 -20.77 -7.71 -39.39
N GLU A 77 -20.37 -6.70 -38.61
CA GLU A 77 -20.03 -5.36 -39.07
C GLU A 77 -18.52 -5.23 -39.34
N SER A 78 -18.14 -4.26 -40.18
CA SER A 78 -16.76 -4.10 -40.68
C SER A 78 -15.66 -4.06 -39.61
N LYS A 79 -15.96 -3.58 -38.41
CA LYS A 79 -15.01 -3.44 -37.28
C LYS A 79 -15.25 -4.44 -36.14
N GLY A 80 -16.23 -5.34 -36.27
CA GLY A 80 -16.60 -6.25 -35.18
C GLY A 80 -15.51 -7.24 -34.81
N LEU A 81 -14.84 -7.82 -35.81
CA LEU A 81 -13.69 -8.70 -35.57
C LEU A 81 -12.53 -7.97 -34.92
N GLU A 82 -12.28 -6.72 -35.32
CA GLU A 82 -11.22 -5.90 -34.74
C GLU A 82 -11.53 -5.50 -33.29
N ALA A 83 -12.78 -5.13 -32.99
CA ALA A 83 -13.25 -4.87 -31.64
C ALA A 83 -13.09 -6.09 -30.73
N LYS A 84 -13.48 -7.27 -31.22
CA LYS A 84 -13.26 -8.55 -30.52
C LYS A 84 -11.77 -8.79 -30.26
N SER A 85 -10.92 -8.72 -31.29
CA SER A 85 -9.49 -8.94 -31.15
C SER A 85 -8.83 -7.94 -30.21
N TYR A 86 -9.33 -6.71 -30.15
CA TYR A 86 -8.86 -5.73 -29.19
C TYR A 86 -9.22 -6.13 -27.74
N LEU A 87 -10.45 -6.55 -27.48
CA LEU A 87 -10.85 -7.04 -26.15
C LEU A 87 -10.06 -8.31 -25.76
N GLU A 88 -9.86 -9.25 -26.68
CA GLU A 88 -8.99 -10.42 -26.50
C GLU A 88 -7.55 -10.00 -26.15
N SER A 89 -7.02 -8.95 -26.80
CA SER A 89 -5.68 -8.44 -26.53
C SER A 89 -5.52 -7.87 -25.12
N LEU A 90 -6.61 -7.40 -24.51
CA LEU A 90 -6.62 -6.90 -23.14
C LEU A 90 -6.72 -8.05 -22.12
N CYS A 91 -7.61 -9.02 -22.34
CA CYS A 91 -8.05 -9.93 -21.28
C CYS A 91 -7.66 -11.41 -21.45
N ASN A 92 -7.24 -11.85 -22.64
CA ASN A 92 -6.74 -13.23 -22.78
C ASN A 92 -5.42 -13.40 -22.01
N ASN A 93 -5.33 -14.48 -21.23
CA ASN A 93 -4.20 -14.78 -20.33
C ASN A 93 -3.90 -13.63 -19.35
N ALA A 94 -4.94 -12.91 -18.92
CA ALA A 94 -4.85 -11.85 -17.94
C ALA A 94 -5.49 -12.27 -16.61
N GLU A 95 -5.09 -11.61 -15.53
CA GLU A 95 -5.89 -11.55 -14.32
C GLU A 95 -7.08 -10.62 -14.58
N VAL A 96 -8.30 -11.12 -14.33
CA VAL A 96 -9.54 -10.42 -14.66
C VAL A 96 -10.37 -10.18 -13.39
N PHE A 97 -10.77 -8.93 -13.21
CA PHE A 97 -11.72 -8.50 -12.19
C PHE A 97 -12.98 -7.96 -12.85
N LEU A 98 -14.12 -8.29 -12.26
CA LEU A 98 -15.46 -7.85 -12.66
C LEU A 98 -16.06 -7.04 -11.52
N ASP A 99 -16.57 -5.86 -11.84
CA ASP A 99 -17.44 -5.06 -10.99
C ASP A 99 -18.83 -5.11 -11.63
N VAL A 100 -19.83 -5.53 -10.85
CA VAL A 100 -21.19 -5.74 -11.34
C VAL A 100 -21.97 -4.47 -11.06
N ASP A 101 -22.63 -3.92 -12.08
CA ASP A 101 -23.43 -2.72 -11.88
C ASP A 101 -24.53 -2.99 -10.83
N GLU A 102 -24.38 -2.42 -9.64
CA GLU A 102 -25.30 -2.69 -8.53
C GLU A 102 -26.69 -2.08 -8.75
N LEU A 103 -26.80 -1.04 -9.59
CA LEU A 103 -28.05 -0.34 -9.85
C LEU A 103 -28.92 -1.08 -10.87
N GLU A 104 -28.30 -1.68 -11.89
CA GLU A 104 -28.97 -2.56 -12.86
C GLU A 104 -28.11 -3.79 -13.21
N PRO A 105 -28.11 -4.86 -12.38
CA PRO A 105 -27.18 -5.98 -12.56
C PRO A 105 -27.39 -6.83 -13.83
N LYS A 106 -28.57 -6.75 -14.45
CA LYS A 106 -28.98 -7.61 -15.57
C LYS A 106 -29.65 -6.81 -16.67
N ASP A 107 -29.31 -7.09 -17.91
CA ASP A 107 -30.04 -6.57 -19.06
C ASP A 107 -31.29 -7.43 -19.41
N LYS A 108 -32.08 -6.95 -20.37
CA LYS A 108 -33.27 -7.65 -20.89
C LYS A 108 -32.99 -9.02 -21.54
N TYR A 109 -31.73 -9.35 -21.80
CA TYR A 109 -31.28 -10.64 -22.34
C TYR A 109 -30.65 -11.53 -21.27
N ASN A 110 -30.77 -11.14 -19.99
CA ASN A 110 -30.24 -11.83 -18.83
C ASN A 110 -28.69 -11.92 -18.79
N ARG A 111 -28.00 -11.01 -19.48
CA ARG A 111 -26.54 -10.82 -19.33
C ARG A 111 -26.27 -9.98 -18.08
N THR A 112 -25.21 -10.30 -17.36
CA THR A 112 -24.73 -9.44 -16.27
C THR A 112 -24.17 -8.14 -16.85
N LEU A 113 -24.61 -7.00 -16.34
CA LEU A 113 -24.01 -5.70 -16.65
C LEU A 113 -22.81 -5.46 -15.72
N GLY A 114 -21.71 -4.94 -16.24
CA GLY A 114 -20.56 -4.62 -15.40
C GLY A 114 -19.35 -4.04 -16.12
N TYR A 115 -18.29 -3.86 -15.34
CA TYR A 115 -17.01 -3.28 -15.75
C TYR A 115 -15.91 -4.31 -15.57
N LEU A 116 -15.01 -4.40 -16.55
CA LEU A 116 -13.89 -5.35 -16.49
C LEU A 116 -12.56 -4.62 -16.36
N TRP A 117 -11.69 -5.19 -15.54
CA TRP A 117 -10.28 -4.84 -15.47
C TRP A 117 -9.44 -6.04 -15.78
N CYS A 118 -8.45 -5.84 -16.65
CA CYS A 118 -7.55 -6.89 -17.09
C CYS A 118 -6.10 -6.47 -16.86
N LYS A 119 -5.29 -7.38 -16.33
CA LYS A 119 -3.85 -7.18 -16.13
C LYS A 119 -3.09 -8.37 -16.67
N LYS A 120 -2.19 -8.14 -17.64
CA LYS A 120 -1.33 -9.21 -18.15
C LYS A 120 -0.14 -9.45 -17.25
N ASP A 121 0.42 -10.64 -17.38
CA ASP A 121 1.68 -10.97 -16.72
C ASP A 121 2.78 -9.98 -17.13
N GLY A 122 3.56 -9.53 -16.15
CA GLY A 122 4.57 -8.49 -16.31
C GLY A 122 4.05 -7.04 -16.37
N GLU A 123 2.74 -6.80 -16.44
CA GLU A 123 2.18 -5.44 -16.33
C GLU A 123 2.11 -5.00 -14.86
N ILE A 124 2.15 -3.69 -14.60
CA ILE A 124 2.06 -3.13 -13.25
C ILE A 124 0.60 -2.76 -12.94
N GLN A 125 -0.02 -2.02 -13.85
CA GLN A 125 -1.38 -1.52 -13.79
C GLN A 125 -2.41 -2.55 -14.25
N TYR A 126 -3.64 -2.41 -13.76
CA TYR A 126 -4.80 -2.97 -14.41
C TYR A 126 -5.33 -2.00 -15.47
N LYS A 127 -5.95 -2.54 -16.51
CA LYS A 127 -6.59 -1.76 -17.58
C LYS A 127 -8.10 -1.94 -17.50
N SER A 128 -8.82 -0.85 -17.22
CA SER A 128 -10.28 -0.82 -17.40
C SER A 128 -10.60 -1.00 -18.89
N VAL A 129 -11.41 -2.01 -19.20
CA VAL A 129 -11.83 -2.33 -20.58
C VAL A 129 -12.69 -1.20 -21.14
N THR A 130 -13.69 -0.73 -20.39
CA THR A 130 -14.54 0.40 -20.78
C THR A 130 -13.70 1.62 -21.15
N LYS A 131 -12.78 2.00 -20.27
CA LYS A 131 -11.87 3.13 -20.51
C LYS A 131 -10.95 2.91 -21.70
N SER A 132 -10.47 1.68 -21.89
CA SER A 132 -9.64 1.27 -23.02
C SER A 132 -10.31 1.50 -24.37
N PHE A 133 -11.59 1.11 -24.51
CA PHE A 133 -12.37 1.37 -25.71
C PHE A 133 -12.70 2.86 -25.88
N LEU A 134 -13.03 3.56 -24.81
CA LEU A 134 -13.39 4.99 -24.90
C LEU A 134 -12.20 5.92 -25.20
N ILE A 135 -10.99 5.58 -24.75
CA ILE A 135 -9.80 6.46 -24.87
C ILE A 135 -8.83 5.98 -25.95
N LEU A 136 -8.47 4.69 -25.97
CA LEU A 136 -7.42 4.19 -26.84
C LEU A 136 -7.94 3.73 -28.20
N ARG A 137 -9.13 3.11 -28.23
CA ARG A 137 -9.77 2.59 -29.45
C ARG A 137 -11.21 3.09 -29.66
N PRO A 138 -11.47 4.41 -29.59
CA PRO A 138 -12.82 4.95 -29.81
C PRO A 138 -13.33 4.67 -31.23
N ASP A 139 -12.44 4.37 -32.17
CA ASP A 139 -12.78 3.96 -33.53
C ASP A 139 -13.50 2.60 -33.60
N LEU A 140 -13.38 1.75 -32.57
CA LEU A 140 -14.07 0.46 -32.44
C LEU A 140 -15.42 0.56 -31.73
N VAL A 141 -15.75 1.75 -31.23
CA VAL A 141 -17.01 2.04 -30.53
C VAL A 141 -18.03 2.56 -31.55
N LYS A 142 -19.15 1.85 -31.67
CA LYS A 142 -20.28 2.25 -32.53
C LYS A 142 -21.04 3.41 -31.93
N ARG A 143 -21.24 3.40 -30.60
CA ARG A 143 -21.76 4.53 -29.82
C ARG A 143 -21.41 4.37 -28.34
N THR A 144 -21.34 5.48 -27.61
CA THR A 144 -21.31 5.47 -26.15
C THR A 144 -22.64 4.95 -25.61
N LEU A 145 -22.59 4.16 -24.54
CA LEU A 145 -23.76 3.52 -23.95
C LEU A 145 -23.97 4.03 -22.52
N TYR A 146 -25.19 4.42 -22.22
CA TYR A 146 -25.65 4.79 -20.88
C TYR A 146 -26.98 4.09 -20.64
N ILE A 147 -27.04 3.20 -19.65
CA ILE A 147 -28.23 2.41 -19.31
C ILE A 147 -28.70 2.84 -17.91
N PRO A 148 -29.61 3.81 -17.78
CA PRO A 148 -30.02 4.28 -16.47
C PRO A 148 -30.98 3.28 -15.77
N PRO A 149 -30.78 3.01 -14.46
CA PRO A 149 -29.75 3.57 -13.61
C PRO A 149 -28.38 2.88 -13.82
N ASP A 150 -27.32 3.68 -13.93
CA ASP A 150 -25.96 3.24 -14.26
C ASP A 150 -25.04 3.72 -13.14
N GLU A 151 -24.29 2.80 -12.54
CA GLU A 151 -23.37 3.10 -11.45
C GLU A 151 -22.20 3.99 -11.90
N HIS A 152 -21.67 3.73 -13.10
CA HIS A 152 -20.50 4.43 -13.65
C HIS A 152 -20.75 4.89 -15.10
N PRO A 153 -21.59 5.94 -15.29
CA PRO A 153 -21.90 6.47 -16.60
C PRO A 153 -20.64 6.74 -17.42
N TYR A 154 -20.61 6.40 -18.71
CA TYR A 154 -19.39 6.44 -19.54
C TYR A 154 -18.57 7.75 -19.44
N THR A 155 -19.23 8.88 -19.14
CA THR A 155 -18.60 10.19 -18.98
C THR A 155 -17.62 10.25 -17.81
N VAL A 156 -17.84 9.51 -16.72
CA VAL A 156 -16.96 9.56 -15.54
C VAL A 156 -15.57 9.03 -15.85
N TRP A 157 -15.44 8.07 -16.78
CA TRP A 157 -14.17 7.51 -17.23
C TRP A 157 -13.32 8.51 -18.04
N LEU A 158 -13.98 9.51 -18.63
CA LEU A 158 -13.37 10.54 -19.48
C LEU A 158 -13.06 11.83 -18.73
N THR A 159 -13.66 12.03 -17.55
CA THR A 159 -13.41 13.20 -16.70
C THR A 159 -11.93 13.29 -16.34
N LYS A 160 -11.36 14.49 -16.43
CA LYS A 160 -9.99 14.80 -16.07
C LYS A 160 -9.93 15.40 -14.67
N HIS A 161 -8.97 14.95 -13.86
CA HIS A 161 -8.73 15.37 -12.48
C HIS A 161 -7.30 15.85 -12.35
N ILE A 162 -7.11 16.94 -11.61
CA ILE A 162 -5.79 17.50 -11.34
C ILE A 162 -5.24 16.87 -10.07
N ILE A 163 -4.05 16.30 -10.13
CA ILE A 163 -3.31 15.80 -8.97
C ILE A 163 -2.18 16.77 -8.68
N LEU A 164 -2.09 17.22 -7.44
CA LEU A 164 -0.99 18.03 -6.92
C LEU A 164 -0.21 17.26 -5.85
N ILE A 165 1.09 17.13 -6.04
CA ILE A 165 2.02 16.58 -5.05
C ILE A 165 2.64 17.73 -4.25
N ASN A 166 2.32 17.79 -2.95
CA ASN A 166 2.90 18.73 -2.00
C ASN A 166 3.88 17.95 -1.10
N SER A 167 5.16 17.98 -1.45
CA SER A 167 6.22 17.26 -0.73
C SER A 167 7.19 18.20 -0.02
N ASN A 168 7.71 17.79 1.15
CA ASN A 168 8.81 18.48 1.84
C ASN A 168 10.21 18.03 1.38
N VAL A 169 10.28 17.09 0.45
CA VAL A 169 11.52 16.55 -0.15
C VAL A 169 11.34 16.44 -1.67
N GLU A 170 12.44 16.36 -2.40
CA GLU A 170 12.40 15.99 -3.82
C GLU A 170 11.95 14.53 -3.97
N VAL A 171 11.06 14.26 -4.92
CA VAL A 171 10.42 12.94 -5.10
C VAL A 171 10.33 12.62 -6.57
N ASP A 172 10.74 11.42 -6.94
CA ASP A 172 10.45 10.85 -8.25
C ASP A 172 8.99 10.41 -8.34
N ILE A 173 8.25 10.93 -9.31
CA ILE A 173 6.83 10.60 -9.50
C ILE A 173 6.70 9.67 -10.70
N TYR A 174 6.11 8.49 -10.48
CA TYR A 174 5.81 7.50 -11.50
C TYR A 174 4.30 7.30 -11.63
N VAL A 175 3.79 7.26 -12.85
CA VAL A 175 2.38 6.97 -13.15
C VAL A 175 2.30 5.77 -14.07
N TYR A 176 1.57 4.74 -13.65
CA TYR A 176 1.29 3.52 -14.41
C TYR A 176 -0.21 3.47 -14.65
N ASN A 177 -0.66 3.79 -15.86
CA ASN A 177 -2.08 3.83 -16.17
C ASN A 177 -2.36 3.19 -17.54
N LEU A 178 -3.62 3.19 -17.95
CA LEU A 178 -4.08 2.63 -19.22
C LEU A 178 -3.25 3.09 -20.44
N THR A 179 -2.78 4.34 -20.44
CA THR A 179 -2.07 4.92 -21.59
C THR A 179 -0.58 4.60 -21.61
N GLY A 180 0.00 4.17 -20.49
CA GLY A 180 1.41 3.84 -20.40
C GLY A 180 2.02 4.06 -19.02
N ASN A 181 3.36 4.04 -19.01
CA ASN A 181 4.20 4.16 -17.82
C ASN A 181 5.06 5.42 -17.95
N TYR A 182 4.96 6.34 -17.00
CA TYR A 182 5.56 7.67 -17.11
C TYR A 182 6.34 8.01 -15.85
N LYS A 183 7.54 8.58 -16.02
CA LYS A 183 8.22 9.36 -14.98
C LYS A 183 7.91 10.84 -15.22
N LEU A 184 7.31 11.51 -14.23
CA LEU A 184 6.87 12.89 -14.36
C LEU A 184 7.92 13.84 -13.79
N ASN A 185 8.12 14.97 -14.47
CA ASN A 185 9.00 16.06 -14.04
C ASN A 185 8.23 17.20 -13.34
N SER A 186 6.91 17.05 -13.20
CA SER A 186 6.02 18.05 -12.62
C SER A 186 5.29 17.45 -11.44
N THR A 187 5.11 18.25 -10.39
CA THR A 187 4.29 17.91 -9.22
C THR A 187 2.80 18.14 -9.45
N SER A 188 2.42 18.73 -10.59
CA SER A 188 1.05 18.91 -11.05
C SER A 188 0.83 18.17 -12.36
N PHE A 189 -0.14 17.27 -12.40
CA PHE A 189 -0.49 16.51 -13.60
C PHE A 189 -1.97 16.11 -13.59
N THR A 190 -2.41 15.51 -14.69
CA THR A 190 -3.81 15.12 -14.89
C THR A 190 -3.94 13.60 -14.96
N LEU A 191 -4.92 13.06 -14.23
CA LEU A 191 -5.40 11.70 -14.40
C LEU A 191 -6.84 11.74 -14.91
N THR A 192 -7.23 10.75 -15.70
CA THR A 192 -8.65 10.57 -16.06
C THR A 192 -9.36 9.71 -15.01
N GLY A 193 -10.68 9.64 -15.07
CA GLY A 193 -11.47 8.77 -14.19
C GLY A 193 -10.97 7.33 -14.16
N GLY A 194 -11.11 6.71 -12.98
CA GLY A 194 -10.61 5.37 -12.67
C GLY A 194 -10.19 5.25 -11.21
N TYR A 195 -9.78 4.05 -10.83
CA TYR A 195 -9.24 3.75 -9.50
C TYR A 195 -7.72 3.72 -9.56
N TYR A 196 -7.07 4.35 -8.60
CA TYR A 196 -5.62 4.37 -8.51
C TYR A 196 -5.16 4.06 -7.08
N ILE A 197 -4.09 3.29 -6.95
CA ILE A 197 -3.38 3.10 -5.68
C ILE A 197 -2.09 3.91 -5.69
N ILE A 198 -1.64 4.31 -4.52
CA ILE A 198 -0.44 5.10 -4.31
C ILE A 198 0.54 4.28 -3.47
N GLU A 199 1.68 3.94 -4.07
CA GLU A 199 2.80 3.29 -3.38
C GLU A 199 3.95 4.30 -3.20
N SER A 200 4.55 4.35 -2.01
CA SER A 200 5.59 5.32 -1.69
C SER A 200 6.50 4.79 -0.59
N ASN A 201 7.77 5.20 -0.58
CA ASN A 201 8.66 5.06 0.58
C ASN A 201 8.56 6.26 1.54
N LEU A 202 7.62 7.17 1.30
CA LEU A 202 7.30 8.31 2.14
C LEU A 202 5.90 8.16 2.75
N TYR A 203 5.61 8.95 3.80
CA TYR A 203 4.24 9.13 4.23
C TYR A 203 3.45 9.85 3.13
N VAL A 204 2.26 9.34 2.80
CA VAL A 204 1.29 9.99 1.93
C VAL A 204 -0.07 10.02 2.64
N ASN A 205 -0.76 11.16 2.59
CA ASN A 205 -2.06 11.31 3.25
C ASN A 205 -3.19 10.46 2.65
N LEU A 206 -3.07 10.10 1.36
CA LEU A 206 -4.01 9.23 0.64
C LEU A 206 -3.24 8.09 0.00
N THR A 207 -3.73 6.85 0.17
CA THR A 207 -3.14 5.65 -0.43
C THR A 207 -3.95 5.14 -1.62
N GLU A 208 -5.17 5.62 -1.81
CA GLU A 208 -6.08 5.23 -2.88
C GLU A 208 -6.85 6.46 -3.39
N LEU A 209 -7.16 6.47 -4.67
CA LEU A 209 -7.92 7.52 -5.36
C LEU A 209 -9.04 6.87 -6.17
N ASN A 210 -10.29 7.13 -5.79
CA ASN A 210 -11.44 6.92 -6.66
C ASN A 210 -11.71 8.21 -7.43
N LEU A 211 -11.44 8.20 -8.73
CA LEU A 211 -11.63 9.33 -9.63
C LEU A 211 -12.83 9.13 -10.57
N LEU A 212 -13.70 8.15 -10.34
CA LEU A 212 -14.95 8.02 -11.10
C LEU A 212 -15.95 9.09 -10.64
N SER A 213 -15.82 10.29 -11.21
CA SER A 213 -16.71 11.41 -10.93
C SER A 213 -17.12 12.15 -12.20
N ASN A 214 -18.34 12.67 -12.21
CA ASN A 214 -18.85 13.52 -13.28
C ASN A 214 -18.27 14.95 -13.26
N LYS A 215 -17.56 15.34 -12.18
CA LYS A 215 -16.96 16.65 -12.02
C LYS A 215 -15.46 16.52 -11.89
N SER A 216 -14.73 17.36 -12.64
CA SER A 216 -13.29 17.51 -12.46
C SER A 216 -12.97 17.88 -11.01
N GLN A 217 -12.02 17.18 -10.42
CA GLN A 217 -11.56 17.41 -9.05
C GLN A 217 -10.10 17.85 -9.05
N LYS A 218 -9.71 18.52 -7.96
CA LYS A 218 -8.32 18.85 -7.67
C LYS A 218 -7.94 18.16 -6.37
N ILE A 219 -7.06 17.17 -6.46
CA ILE A 219 -6.62 16.34 -5.34
C ILE A 219 -5.23 16.81 -4.90
N ASN A 220 -5.07 17.07 -3.61
CA ASN A 220 -3.78 17.41 -3.01
C ASN A 220 -3.25 16.18 -2.24
N LEU A 221 -2.14 15.63 -2.72
CA LEU A 221 -1.37 14.59 -2.04
C LEU A 221 -0.29 15.25 -1.19
N GLU A 222 -0.47 15.20 0.13
CA GLU A 222 0.56 15.60 1.08
C GLU A 222 1.55 14.46 1.27
N VAL A 223 2.81 14.75 1.01
CA VAL A 223 3.90 13.79 1.04
C VAL A 223 4.94 14.28 2.04
N LYS A 224 5.29 13.44 3.02
CA LYS A 224 6.20 13.82 4.09
C LYS A 224 7.28 12.77 4.29
N TYR A 225 8.52 13.20 4.21
CA TYR A 225 9.64 12.47 4.80
C TYR A 225 9.82 12.90 6.25
N TYR A 226 9.81 11.93 7.15
CA TYR A 226 10.15 12.11 8.56
C TYR A 226 11.52 11.50 8.79
N LYS A 227 12.54 12.35 8.91
CA LYS A 227 13.89 11.89 9.22
C LYS A 227 13.88 11.12 10.53
N GLU A 228 14.43 9.91 10.54
CA GLU A 228 14.63 9.15 11.76
C GLU A 228 15.45 9.98 12.74
N THR A 229 14.90 10.21 13.92
CA THR A 229 15.62 10.94 14.97
C THR A 229 16.07 9.92 16.00
N THR A 230 17.38 9.71 16.08
CA THR A 230 17.98 8.88 17.13
C THR A 230 18.08 9.70 18.40
N LYS A 231 17.39 9.28 19.46
CA LYS A 231 17.56 9.87 20.79
C LYS A 231 18.34 8.90 21.68
N THR A 232 19.41 9.40 22.27
CA THR A 232 20.22 8.66 23.24
C THR A 232 19.71 9.01 24.63
N PHE A 233 19.28 8.00 25.39
CA PHE A 233 18.90 8.16 26.79
C PHE A 233 19.99 7.57 27.67
N THR A 234 20.37 8.32 28.70
CA THR A 234 21.30 7.87 29.73
C THR A 234 20.57 7.91 31.05
N GLU A 235 20.29 6.74 31.62
CA GLU A 235 19.75 6.64 32.98
C GLU A 235 20.82 6.07 33.92
N THR A 236 21.01 6.75 35.05
CA THR A 236 21.87 6.28 36.13
C THR A 236 20.96 5.65 37.18
N VAL A 237 21.11 4.34 37.37
CA VAL A 237 20.36 3.59 38.38
C VAL A 237 21.27 3.32 39.57
N THR A 238 20.88 3.81 40.74
CA THR A 238 21.57 3.57 42.01
C THR A 238 20.90 2.38 42.71
N VAL A 239 21.59 1.24 42.77
CA VAL A 239 21.11 0.04 43.47
C VAL A 239 21.83 -0.05 44.80
N THR A 240 21.07 -0.16 45.90
CA THR A 240 21.64 -0.42 47.24
C THR A 240 21.36 -1.87 47.59
N GLU A 241 22.40 -2.70 47.60
CA GLU A 241 22.29 -4.10 48.03
C GLU A 241 22.70 -4.23 49.50
N GLN A 242 22.04 -5.14 50.23
CA GLN A 242 22.43 -5.56 51.56
C GLN A 242 22.92 -7.00 51.48
N LYS A 243 24.20 -7.23 51.77
CA LYS A 243 24.73 -8.60 51.90
C LYS A 243 24.86 -8.98 53.37
N TRP A 244 24.51 -10.23 53.63
CA TRP A 244 24.69 -10.88 54.92
C TRP A 244 25.92 -11.77 54.84
N LYS A 245 26.88 -11.55 55.74
CA LYS A 245 28.03 -12.44 55.91
C LYS A 245 27.81 -13.23 57.20
N THR A 246 27.91 -14.55 57.12
CA THR A 246 27.80 -15.43 58.29
C THR A 246 29.17 -16.05 58.54
N GLU A 247 29.79 -15.74 59.67
CA GLU A 247 31.03 -16.38 60.12
C GLU A 247 30.74 -17.33 61.28
N PHE A 248 31.27 -18.56 61.18
CA PHE A 248 31.15 -19.56 62.24
C PHE A 248 32.38 -19.47 63.14
N ILE A 249 32.21 -19.08 64.39
CA ILE A 249 33.25 -19.22 65.41
C ILE A 249 32.77 -20.27 66.42
N THR A 250 33.63 -21.25 66.70
CA THR A 250 33.38 -22.33 67.65
C THR A 250 32.96 -21.78 69.01
N LYS A 251 31.79 -22.25 69.48
CA LYS A 251 31.00 -21.85 70.66
C LYS A 251 29.91 -20.81 70.34
N THR A 252 28.88 -21.32 69.68
CA THR A 252 27.47 -20.84 69.54
C THR A 252 27.17 -19.39 69.91
N GLU A 253 27.60 -18.45 69.08
CA GLU A 253 26.94 -17.14 68.90
C GLU A 253 26.89 -16.83 67.40
N PHE A 254 25.72 -16.44 66.90
CA PHE A 254 25.55 -15.99 65.53
C PHE A 254 25.78 -14.47 65.50
N ILE A 255 26.83 -14.02 64.82
CA ILE A 255 27.01 -12.60 64.50
C ILE A 255 26.59 -12.40 63.06
N THR A 256 25.55 -11.61 62.85
CA THR A 256 25.06 -11.23 61.53
C THR A 256 25.55 -9.81 61.24
N GLU A 257 26.54 -9.68 60.36
CA GLU A 257 27.05 -8.37 59.95
C GLU A 257 26.35 -7.92 58.66
N THR A 258 25.83 -6.69 58.66
CA THR A 258 25.12 -6.10 57.51
C THR A 258 26.04 -5.10 56.81
N GLU A 259 26.52 -5.43 55.62
CA GLU A 259 27.24 -4.47 54.79
C GLU A 259 26.28 -3.89 53.73
N LYS A 260 26.13 -2.55 53.75
CA LYS A 260 25.46 -1.79 52.69
C LYS A 260 26.49 -1.31 51.70
N TYR A 261 26.31 -1.64 50.42
CA TYR A 261 27.07 -1.02 49.34
C TYR A 261 26.13 -0.48 48.27
N THR A 262 26.59 0.55 47.58
CA THR A 262 25.84 1.24 46.51
C THR A 262 26.52 0.94 45.18
N LEU A 263 25.79 0.36 44.23
CA LEU A 263 26.24 0.13 42.87
C LEU A 263 25.53 1.12 41.96
N ASN A 264 26.30 1.91 41.21
CA ASN A 264 25.78 2.80 40.19
C ASN A 264 25.92 2.11 38.82
N TYR A 265 24.81 1.87 38.15
CA TYR A 265 24.78 1.38 36.79
C TYR A 265 24.38 2.51 35.86
N THR A 266 25.11 2.70 34.77
CA THR A 266 24.71 3.62 33.69
C THR A 266 24.19 2.76 32.53
N ILE A 267 22.91 2.90 32.21
CA ILE A 267 22.29 2.23 31.07
C ILE A 267 22.12 3.26 29.97
N THR A 268 22.75 3.01 28.82
CA THR A 268 22.57 3.82 27.61
C THR A 268 21.65 3.07 26.66
N SER A 269 20.48 3.63 26.36
CA SER A 269 19.56 3.08 25.37
C SER A 269 19.48 3.98 24.14
N LEU A 270 19.44 3.36 22.97
CA LEU A 270 19.29 4.03 21.68
C LEU A 270 17.86 3.78 21.19
N ILE A 271 17.05 4.84 21.09
CA ILE A 271 15.70 4.75 20.55
C ILE A 271 15.69 5.44 19.19
N THR A 272 15.43 4.65 18.14
CA THR A 272 15.17 5.15 16.79
C THR A 272 13.67 5.25 16.61
N SER A 273 13.15 6.46 16.31
CA SER A 273 11.73 6.65 16.06
C SER A 273 11.51 7.41 14.76
N THR A 274 10.63 6.87 13.91
CA THR A 274 9.97 7.59 12.82
C THR A 274 8.84 8.42 13.43
N SER A 275 8.84 9.75 13.26
CA SER A 275 7.88 10.61 13.97
C SER A 275 6.43 10.41 13.48
N SER A 276 5.68 9.60 14.22
CA SER A 276 4.22 9.60 14.32
C SER A 276 3.92 9.26 15.79
N THR A 277 3.26 10.17 16.48
CA THR A 277 3.37 10.44 17.93
C THR A 277 2.90 9.35 18.90
N ASN A 278 2.59 8.13 18.46
CA ASN A 278 2.04 7.08 19.35
C ASN A 278 3.02 5.95 19.73
N ASN A 279 4.09 5.73 18.99
CA ASN A 279 5.04 4.65 19.33
C ASN A 279 6.07 5.06 20.40
N PHE A 280 6.26 6.36 20.62
CA PHE A 280 7.28 6.87 21.55
C PHE A 280 7.03 6.45 23.01
N LEU A 281 5.77 6.49 23.46
CA LEU A 281 5.39 6.05 24.81
C LEU A 281 5.60 4.54 24.99
N LEU A 282 5.27 3.73 23.98
CA LEU A 282 5.43 2.27 24.04
C LEU A 282 6.91 1.86 24.17
N TYR A 283 7.82 2.52 23.43
CA TYR A 283 9.26 2.26 23.55
C TYR A 283 9.82 2.67 24.92
N ILE A 284 9.33 3.76 25.51
CA ILE A 284 9.68 4.13 26.90
C ILE A 284 9.22 3.05 27.88
N PHE A 285 7.99 2.54 27.75
CA PHE A 285 7.48 1.48 28.62
C PHE A 285 8.27 0.17 28.49
N ILE A 286 8.64 -0.23 27.27
CA ILE A 286 9.46 -1.42 27.03
C ILE A 286 10.86 -1.24 27.64
N SER A 287 11.47 -0.06 27.48
CA SER A 287 12.75 0.26 28.13
C SER A 287 12.65 0.18 29.65
N PHE A 288 11.60 0.76 30.24
CA PHE A 288 11.35 0.68 31.69
C PHE A 288 11.14 -0.76 32.18
N PHE A 289 10.44 -1.59 31.39
CA PHE A 289 10.19 -3.00 31.69
C PHE A 289 11.48 -3.83 31.66
N ILE A 290 12.36 -3.58 30.68
CA ILE A 290 13.66 -4.27 30.58
C ILE A 290 14.56 -3.85 31.75
N ILE A 291 14.57 -2.56 32.12
CA ILE A 291 15.34 -2.07 33.27
C ILE A 291 14.84 -2.69 34.58
N THR A 292 13.52 -2.79 34.77
CA THR A 292 12.93 -3.45 35.95
C THR A 292 13.21 -4.95 35.98
N LEU A 293 13.19 -5.64 34.84
CA LEU A 293 13.54 -7.05 34.76
C LEU A 293 15.02 -7.30 35.09
N ILE A 294 15.91 -6.41 34.63
CA ILE A 294 17.34 -6.45 34.98
C ILE A 294 17.51 -6.23 36.49
N LEU A 295 16.80 -5.28 37.08
CA LEU A 295 16.81 -5.03 38.54
C LEU A 295 16.28 -6.21 39.37
N LEU A 296 15.37 -7.02 38.83
CA LEU A 296 14.83 -8.23 39.49
C LEU A 296 15.77 -9.45 39.40
N LEU A 297 16.77 -9.41 38.50
CA LEU A 297 17.76 -10.47 38.30
C LEU A 297 19.05 -10.27 39.12
N PHE A 298 19.17 -9.15 39.85
CA PHE A 298 20.21 -8.83 40.83
C PHE A 298 19.62 -8.86 42.24
#